data_AF-X0YJF9-F1
#
_entry.id   AF-X0YJF9-F1
#
_cell.length_a   1.000
_cell.length_b   1.000
_cell.length_c   1.000
_cell.angle_alpha   90.00
_cell.angle_beta   90.00
_cell.angle_gamma   90.00
#
_symmetry.space_group_name_H-M   'P 1'
#
loop_
_entity.id
_entity.type
_entity.pdbx_description
1 polymer ?
#
loop_
_entity_poly.entity_id
_entity_poly.type
_entity_poly.pdbx_seq_one_letter_code
_entity_poly.pdbx_strand_id
1 'polypeptide(L)' 'MKGSRNNVSKIHLFESQRGFLYKLEEDEWITVVFYFHKQHKIRSTFSRGIDGKEVGIFASRTPNRLSRIGITNVKLVKIE' A
#
# COMPACT_ATOMS: atom_id res chain seq x y z
N MET A 1 -0.41 9.47 -10.14
CA MET A 1 -1.48 9.91 -9.23
C MET A 1 -0.84 10.47 -7.97
N LYS A 2 -1.01 11.75 -7.67
CA LYS A 2 -0.76 12.28 -6.31
C LYS A 2 -1.99 11.93 -5.48
N GLY A 3 -1.93 10.88 -4.68
CA GLY A 3 -2.98 10.61 -3.69
C GLY A 3 -2.91 11.67 -2.59
N SER A 4 -4.05 12.27 -2.26
CA SER A 4 -4.18 13.11 -1.06
C SER A 4 -4.00 12.21 0.17
N ARG A 5 -3.13 12.62 1.11
CA ARG A 5 -2.89 11.87 2.36
C ARG A 5 -4.10 11.84 3.29
N ASN A 6 -5.10 12.69 3.06
CA ASN A 6 -6.22 12.89 3.99
C ASN A 6 -7.55 12.30 3.48
N ASN A 7 -7.52 11.53 2.39
CA ASN A 7 -8.75 10.97 1.85
C ASN A 7 -8.99 9.56 2.40
N VAL A 8 -10.21 9.32 2.87
CA VAL A 8 -10.68 7.97 3.25
C VAL A 8 -10.71 7.08 2.01
N SER A 9 -10.22 5.86 2.15
CA SER A 9 -10.26 4.81 1.12
C SER A 9 -11.09 3.63 1.60
N LYS A 10 -11.71 2.89 0.68
CA LYS A 10 -12.52 1.70 0.98
C LYS A 10 -11.83 0.44 0.45
N ILE A 11 -11.72 -0.58 1.31
CA ILE A 11 -11.24 -1.91 0.94
C ILE A 11 -12.46 -2.82 0.84
N HIS A 12 -12.65 -3.44 -0.33
CA HIS A 12 -13.71 -4.41 -0.55
C HIS A 12 -13.13 -5.82 -0.37
N LEU A 13 -13.71 -6.59 0.55
CA LEU A 13 -13.36 -7.99 0.72
C LEU A 13 -14.23 -8.87 -0.17
N PHE A 14 -13.71 -10.03 -0.54
CA PHE A 14 -14.53 -11.10 -1.08
C PHE A 14 -15.45 -11.65 0.00
N GLU A 15 -16.62 -12.19 -0.40
CA GLU A 15 -17.58 -12.78 0.53
C GLU A 15 -16.94 -13.83 1.45
N SER A 16 -16.11 -14.70 0.86
CA SER A 16 -15.37 -15.75 1.57
C SER A 16 -14.38 -15.24 2.61
N GLN A 17 -14.04 -13.95 2.58
CA GLN A 17 -13.10 -13.34 3.51
C GLN A 17 -13.77 -12.66 4.70
N ARG A 18 -15.09 -12.48 4.70
CA ARG A 18 -15.81 -11.76 5.76
C ARG A 18 -15.59 -12.36 7.15
N GLY A 19 -15.52 -13.69 7.26
CA GLY A 19 -15.30 -14.38 8.52
C GLY A 19 -13.95 -14.05 9.19
N PHE A 20 -12.98 -13.52 8.45
CA PHE A 20 -11.67 -13.13 8.98
C PHE A 20 -11.65 -11.73 9.62
N LEU A 21 -12.79 -11.04 9.67
CA LEU A 21 -12.92 -9.71 10.29
C LEU A 21 -13.22 -9.76 11.80
N TYR A 22 -13.31 -10.95 12.41
CA TYR A 22 -13.70 -11.10 13.81
C TYR A 22 -12.90 -10.17 14.73
N LYS A 23 -13.60 -9.22 15.39
CA LYS A 23 -13.07 -8.21 16.32
C LYS A 23 -12.10 -7.19 15.71
N LEU A 24 -11.97 -7.08 14.40
CA LEU A 24 -11.06 -6.11 13.78
C LEU A 24 -11.44 -4.65 14.13
N GLU A 25 -12.71 -4.39 14.40
CA GLU A 25 -13.23 -3.10 14.86
C GLU A 25 -12.68 -2.65 16.23
N GLU A 26 -12.10 -3.57 17.02
CA GLU A 26 -11.47 -3.25 18.30
C GLU A 26 -10.08 -2.59 18.10
N ASP A 27 -9.49 -2.69 16.91
CA ASP A 27 -8.18 -2.12 16.56
C ASP A 27 -8.30 -0.75 15.85
N GLU A 28 -7.61 0.28 16.37
CA GLU A 28 -7.60 1.61 15.72
C GLU A 28 -6.73 1.63 14.44
N TRP A 29 -5.65 0.84 14.41
CA TRP A 29 -4.66 0.86 13.32
C TRP A 29 -4.41 -0.53 12.77
N ILE A 30 -4.42 -0.65 11.45
CA ILE A 30 -4.17 -1.93 10.76
C ILE A 30 -3.04 -1.77 9.73
N THR A 31 -2.33 -2.87 9.47
CA THR A 31 -1.38 -2.96 8.36
C THR A 31 -2.07 -3.54 7.14
N VAL A 32 -2.10 -2.79 6.05
CA VAL A 32 -2.65 -3.24 4.77
C VAL A 32 -1.51 -3.64 3.84
N VAL A 33 -1.53 -4.90 3.41
CA VAL A 33 -0.64 -5.45 2.39
C VAL A 33 -1.43 -5.58 1.09
N PHE A 34 -0.91 -5.00 0.00
CA PHE A 34 -1.62 -4.96 -1.28
C PHE A 34 -0.67 -5.13 -2.47
N TYR A 35 -1.24 -5.41 -3.64
CA TYR A 35 -0.48 -5.67 -4.87
C TYR A 35 -0.62 -4.53 -5.90
N PHE A 36 0.51 -4.05 -6.42
CA PHE A 36 0.54 -3.11 -7.54
C PHE A 36 0.27 -3.85 -8.85
N HIS A 37 -1.01 -3.99 -9.19
CA HIS A 37 -1.47 -4.70 -10.40
C HIS A 37 -0.99 -4.06 -11.71
N LYS A 38 -0.77 -2.74 -11.74
CA LYS A 38 -0.24 -2.04 -12.92
C LYS A 38 1.29 -2.11 -12.91
N GLN A 39 1.87 -2.69 -13.96
CA GLN A 39 3.30 -2.81 -14.11
C GLN A 39 3.86 -1.70 -15.01
N HIS A 40 4.99 -1.14 -14.60
CA HIS A 40 5.84 -0.28 -15.44
C HIS A 40 7.26 -0.88 -15.53
N LYS A 41 8.09 -0.28 -16.40
CA LYS A 41 9.50 -0.69 -16.55
C LYS A 41 10.24 -0.59 -15.21
N ILE A 42 10.83 -1.70 -14.77
CA ILE A 42 11.66 -1.76 -13.58
C ILE A 42 13.06 -1.28 -13.94
N ARG A 43 13.66 -0.44 -13.08
CA ARG A 43 15.04 0.04 -13.20
C ARG A 43 15.80 -0.34 -11.94
N SER A 44 17.07 -0.74 -12.09
CA SER A 44 17.95 -1.07 -10.96
C SER A 44 18.26 0.16 -10.11
N THR A 45 18.41 1.32 -10.75
CA THR A 45 18.60 2.63 -10.13
C THR A 45 17.65 3.68 -10.70
N PHE A 46 17.33 4.70 -9.90
CA PHE A 46 16.56 5.86 -10.31
C PHE A 46 16.66 7.01 -9.28
N SER A 47 16.31 8.22 -9.72
CA SER A 47 16.16 9.38 -8.84
C SER A 47 14.90 9.25 -7.97
N ARG A 48 15.09 9.16 -6.65
CA ARG A 48 14.01 8.94 -5.68
C ARG A 48 13.13 10.18 -5.52
N GLY A 49 11.83 10.02 -5.67
CA GLY A 49 10.90 11.17 -5.71
C GLY A 49 10.76 12.02 -4.43
N ILE A 50 11.29 11.60 -3.27
CA ILE A 50 11.21 12.39 -2.03
C ILE A 50 12.35 13.41 -1.88
N ASP A 51 13.52 13.13 -2.45
CA ASP A 51 14.75 13.90 -2.23
C ASP A 51 15.65 14.00 -3.49
N GLY A 52 15.25 13.39 -4.60
CA GLY A 52 15.99 13.39 -5.86
C GLY A 52 17.26 12.52 -5.86
N LYS A 53 17.61 11.88 -4.74
CA LYS A 53 18.82 11.07 -4.62
C LYS A 53 18.75 9.87 -5.56
N GLU A 54 19.85 9.63 -6.29
CA GLU A 54 19.99 8.41 -7.09
C GLU A 54 20.17 7.21 -6.16
N VAL A 55 19.27 6.24 -6.23
CA VAL A 55 19.23 5.09 -5.32
C VAL A 55 18.96 3.78 -6.05
N GLY A 56 19.42 2.68 -5.47
CA GLY A 56 19.00 1.35 -5.87
C GLY A 56 17.54 1.07 -5.49
N ILE A 57 16.91 0.15 -6.22
CA ILE A 57 15.48 -0.17 -6.06
C ILE A 57 15.05 -0.51 -4.63
N PHE A 58 15.90 -1.23 -3.88
CA PHE A 58 15.62 -1.65 -2.51
C PHE A 58 15.83 -0.55 -1.47
N ALA A 59 16.52 0.54 -1.81
CA ALA A 59 16.71 1.71 -0.95
C ALA A 59 15.55 2.74 -1.09
N SER A 60 14.40 2.30 -1.59
CA SER A 60 13.26 3.13 -1.93
C SER A 60 11.93 2.44 -1.62
N ARG A 61 10.82 3.18 -1.80
CA ARG A 61 9.44 2.66 -1.74
C ARG A 61 8.73 2.74 -3.09
N THR A 62 9.46 2.62 -4.20
CA THR A 62 8.85 2.69 -5.53
C THR A 62 7.86 1.53 -5.75
N PRO A 63 6.70 1.77 -6.39
CA PRO A 63 5.82 0.68 -6.79
C PRO A 63 6.43 -0.18 -7.92
N ASN A 64 7.37 0.38 -8.69
CA ASN A 64 8.02 -0.29 -9.82
C ASN A 64 9.13 -1.24 -9.35
N ARG A 65 8.76 -2.30 -8.63
CA ARG A 65 9.66 -3.27 -8.00
C ARG A 65 9.27 -4.71 -8.28
N LEU A 66 10.21 -5.64 -8.07
CA LEU A 66 10.06 -7.05 -8.42
C LEU A 66 8.84 -7.72 -7.76
N SER A 67 8.68 -7.57 -6.45
CA SER A 67 7.58 -8.21 -5.70
C SER A 67 6.22 -7.56 -5.94
N ARG A 68 6.21 -6.27 -6.33
CA ARG A 68 5.00 -5.44 -6.50
C ARG A 68 4.08 -5.41 -5.26
N ILE A 69 4.64 -5.67 -4.08
CA ILE A 69 3.90 -5.59 -2.81
C ILE A 69 4.06 -4.18 -2.25
N GLY A 70 2.93 -3.56 -1.92
CA GLY A 70 2.81 -2.36 -1.10
C GLY A 70 2.39 -2.73 0.33
N ILE A 71 2.90 -1.98 1.30
CA ILE A 71 2.56 -2.12 2.72
C ILE A 71 2.31 -0.71 3.26
N THR A 72 1.22 -0.53 4.00
CA THR A 72 0.91 0.74 4.66
C THR A 72 0.17 0.51 5.96
N ASN A 73 0.48 1.32 6.97
CA ASN A 73 -0.32 1.38 8.19
C ASN A 73 -1.41 2.43 7.99
N VAL A 74 -2.65 2.12 8.34
CA VAL A 74 -3.79 3.00 8.18
C VAL A 74 -4.66 2.95 9.43
N LYS A 75 -5.33 4.07 9.71
CA LYS A 75 -6.37 4.13 10.72
C LYS A 75 -7.64 3.48 10.19
N LEU A 76 -8.19 2.51 10.92
CA LEU A 76 -9.48 1.92 10.60
C LEU A 76 -10.58 2.92 10.98
N VAL A 77 -11.36 3.34 9.99
CA VAL A 77 -12.42 4.35 10.19
C VAL A 77 -13.74 3.69 10.54
N LYS A 78 -14.11 2.63 9.81
CA LYS A 78 -15.39 1.92 9.93
C LYS A 78 -15.31 0.57 9.20
N ILE A 79 -16.05 -0.42 9.69
CA ILE A 79 -16.42 -1.66 8.96
C ILE A 79 -17.91 -1.56 8.61
N GLU A 80 -18.28 -1.89 7.36
CA GLU A 80 -19.66 -1.85 6.85
C GLU A 80 -19.99 -3.04 5.96
#